data_AF-A0A967ZCN4-F1
#
_entry.id   AF-A0A967ZCN4-F1
#
_cell.length_a   1.000
_cell.length_b   1.000
_cell.length_c   1.000
_cell.angle_alpha   90.00
_cell.angle_beta   90.00
_cell.angle_gamma   90.00
#
_symmetry.space_group_name_H-M   'P 1'
#
loop_
_entity.id
_entity.type
_entity.pdbx_description
1 polymer ?
#
loop_
_entity_poly.entity_id
_entity_poly.type
_entity_poly.pdbx_seq_one_letter_code
_entity_poly.pdbx_strand_id
1 'polypeptide(L)' 'FPAVTAPADNPQTVEGIALGRRLFHDRILSRDGTQSCADCHQPEFAFSDGGRRFSVGVDGIAGTRNAPALMNVA' A
#
# COMPACT_ATOMS: atom_id res chain seq x y z
N PHE A 1 15.80 -12.86 -9.01
CA PHE A 1 14.46 -12.52 -9.53
C PHE A 1 14.61 -11.92 -10.92
N PRO A 2 13.71 -12.22 -11.87
CA PRO A 2 13.72 -11.56 -13.16
C PRO A 2 13.47 -10.05 -12.98
N ALA A 3 13.96 -9.24 -13.91
CA ALA A 3 13.66 -7.81 -13.90
C ALA A 3 12.16 -7.60 -14.15
N VAL A 4 11.51 -6.79 -13.31
CA VAL A 4 10.13 -6.35 -13.54
C VAL A 4 10.14 -5.42 -14.74
N THR A 5 9.31 -5.73 -15.74
CA THR A 5 9.19 -4.89 -16.93
C THR A 5 8.19 -3.78 -16.63
N ALA A 6 8.66 -2.53 -16.62
CA ALA A 6 7.79 -1.38 -16.43
C ALA A 6 6.83 -1.22 -17.63
N PRO A 7 5.55 -0.88 -17.42
CA PRO A 7 4.64 -0.50 -18.50
C PRO A 7 5.19 0.67 -19.32
N ALA A 8 4.99 0.65 -20.64
CA ALA A 8 5.52 1.68 -21.54
C ALA A 8 4.97 3.08 -21.26
N ASP A 9 3.76 3.17 -20.72
CA ASP A 9 3.05 4.39 -20.34
C ASP A 9 3.28 4.81 -18.87
N ASN A 10 3.99 4.00 -18.08
CA ASN A 10 4.35 4.30 -16.69
C ASN A 10 5.81 3.93 -16.39
N PRO A 11 6.78 4.63 -17.01
CA PRO A 11 8.20 4.41 -16.74
C PRO A 11 8.54 4.79 -15.30
N GLN A 12 9.42 4.02 -14.66
CA GLN A 12 9.92 4.35 -13.32
C GLN A 12 10.85 5.57 -13.37
N THR A 13 10.47 6.63 -12.68
CA THR A 13 11.26 7.87 -12.51
C THR A 13 11.55 8.11 -11.02
N VAL A 14 12.60 8.86 -10.71
CA VAL A 14 12.96 9.20 -9.32
C VAL A 14 11.82 10.00 -8.68
N GLU A 15 11.24 10.94 -9.41
CA GLU A 15 10.14 11.79 -8.99
C GLU A 15 8.87 10.98 -8.77
N GLY A 16 8.55 10.05 -9.69
CA GLY A 16 7.39 9.16 -9.58
C GLY A 16 7.50 8.24 -8.37
N ILE A 17 8.67 7.67 -8.11
CA ILE A 17 8.93 6.85 -6.91
C ILE A 17 8.77 7.68 -5.64
N ALA A 18 9.36 8.88 -5.60
CA ALA A 18 9.27 9.77 -4.45
C ALA A 18 7.83 10.22 -4.16
N LEU A 19 7.07 10.55 -5.20
CA LEU A 19 5.65 10.89 -5.10
C LEU A 19 4.83 9.68 -4.60
N GLY A 20 5.01 8.51 -5.21
CA GLY A 20 4.34 7.28 -4.80
C GLY A 20 4.59 6.93 -3.34
N ARG A 21 5.84 7.06 -2.87
CA ARG A 21 6.17 6.90 -1.45
C ARG A 21 5.40 7.87 -0.57
N ARG A 22 5.31 9.16 -0.92
CA ARG A 22 4.54 10.13 -0.13
C ARG A 22 3.07 9.75 -0.07
N LEU A 23 2.45 9.49 -1.22
CA LEU A 23 1.04 9.15 -1.33
C LEU A 23 0.68 7.86 -0.57
N PHE A 24 1.57 6.86 -0.57
CA PHE A 24 1.37 5.60 0.17
C PHE A 24 1.19 5.81 1.68
N HIS A 25 1.85 6.83 2.24
CA HIS A 25 1.79 7.21 3.64
C HIS A 25 0.83 8.37 3.92
N ASP A 26 0.21 8.95 2.89
CA ASP A 26 -0.66 10.10 3.04
C ASP A 26 -2.11 9.65 3.25
N ARG A 27 -2.74 10.18 4.31
CA ARG A 27 -4.13 9.88 4.63
C ARG A 27 -5.12 10.67 3.79
N ILE A 28 -4.67 11.71 3.09
CA ILE A 28 -5.51 12.58 2.23
C ILE A 28 -6.29 11.79 1.16
N LEU A 29 -5.80 10.59 0.79
CA LEU A 29 -6.44 9.74 -0.20
C LEU A 29 -7.61 8.90 0.36
N SER A 30 -7.77 8.81 1.68
CA SER A 30 -8.97 8.20 2.27
C SER A 30 -10.13 9.18 2.30
N ARG A 31 -11.35 8.64 2.21
CA ARG A 31 -12.60 9.42 2.15
C ARG A 31 -12.73 10.46 3.29
N ASP A 32 -12.23 10.15 4.47
CA ASP A 32 -12.35 10.97 5.67
C ASP A 32 -11.01 11.43 6.26
N GLY A 33 -9.88 11.17 5.57
CA GLY A 33 -8.56 11.57 6.03
C GLY A 33 -8.00 10.75 7.20
N THR A 34 -8.60 9.60 7.54
CA THR A 34 -8.17 8.80 8.70
C THR A 34 -7.23 7.65 8.38
N GLN A 35 -7.13 7.25 7.10
CA GLN A 35 -6.39 6.05 6.69
C GLN A 35 -5.53 6.29 5.44
N SER A 36 -4.39 5.61 5.37
CA SER A 36 -3.44 5.56 4.26
C SER A 36 -3.20 4.11 3.87
N CYS A 37 -2.50 3.86 2.76
CA CYS A 37 -2.12 2.51 2.36
C CYS A 37 -1.26 1.84 3.45
N ALA A 38 -0.39 2.61 4.10
CA ALA A 38 0.53 2.14 5.13
C ALA A 38 -0.15 1.67 6.42
N ASP A 39 -1.40 2.08 6.71
CA ASP A 39 -2.11 1.65 7.92
C ASP A 39 -2.51 0.15 7.87
N CYS A 40 -2.62 -0.44 6.68
CA CYS A 40 -2.84 -1.89 6.48
C CYS A 40 -1.61 -2.61 5.90
N HIS A 41 -0.73 -1.89 5.19
CA HIS A 41 0.49 -2.43 4.59
C HIS A 41 1.73 -1.85 5.28
N GLN A 42 1.96 -2.27 6.51
CA GLN A 42 2.91 -1.66 7.44
C GLN A 42 4.35 -2.11 7.16
N PRO A 43 5.32 -1.20 6.93
CA PRO A 43 6.72 -1.56 6.64
C PRO A 43 7.37 -2.49 7.68
N GLU A 44 7.10 -2.26 8.97
CA GLU A 44 7.58 -3.06 10.10
C GLU A 44 7.08 -4.51 10.09
N PHE A 45 5.97 -4.76 9.40
CA PHE A 45 5.40 -6.09 9.18
C PHE A 45 5.54 -6.52 7.73
N ALA A 46 6.62 -6.10 7.07
CA ALA A 46 6.94 -6.48 5.71
C ALA A 46 5.82 -6.10 4.71
N PHE A 47 5.22 -4.92 4.93
CA PHE A 47 4.09 -4.36 4.19
C PHE A 47 2.80 -5.20 4.27
N SER A 48 2.61 -5.93 5.37
CA SER A 48 1.38 -6.64 5.72
C SER A 48 0.71 -6.02 6.95
N ASP A 49 -0.42 -6.58 7.37
CA ASP A 49 -1.26 -5.99 8.41
C ASP A 49 -0.98 -6.50 9.85
N GLY A 50 0.29 -6.66 10.20
CA GLY A 50 0.70 -6.94 11.58
C GLY A 50 0.06 -8.17 12.23
N GLY A 51 -0.24 -9.21 11.46
CA GLY A 51 -0.88 -10.43 11.95
C GLY A 51 -2.40 -10.34 12.15
N ARG A 52 -3.03 -9.22 11.79
CA ARG A 52 -4.51 -9.13 11.76
C ARG A 52 -5.06 -10.08 10.71
N ARG A 53 -6.07 -10.87 11.08
CA ARG A 53 -6.76 -11.76 10.14
C ARG A 53 -7.44 -10.97 9.01
N PHE A 54 -8.10 -9.86 9.37
CA PHE A 54 -8.79 -8.96 8.44
C PHE A 54 -8.51 -7.51 8.82
N SER A 55 -8.17 -6.70 7.82
CA SER A 55 -7.97 -5.26 8.00
C SER A 55 -9.30 -4.55 8.16
N VAL A 56 -9.30 -3.43 8.88
CA VAL A 56 -10.47 -2.58 9.08
C VAL A 56 -10.36 -1.37 8.16
N GLY A 57 -11.35 -1.21 7.28
CA GLY A 57 -11.39 -0.10 6.33
C GLY A 57 -11.86 1.21 6.97
N VAL A 58 -11.91 2.26 6.15
CA VAL A 58 -12.33 3.63 6.53
C VAL A 58 -13.71 3.69 7.21
N ASP A 59 -14.62 2.77 6.88
CA ASP A 59 -15.96 2.68 7.49
C ASP A 59 -15.98 2.01 8.88
N GLY A 60 -14.82 1.63 9.42
CA GLY A 60 -14.73 0.83 10.64
C GLY A 60 -15.18 -0.63 10.47
N ILE A 61 -15.42 -1.06 9.22
CA ILE A 61 -15.88 -2.40 8.88
C ILE A 61 -14.67 -3.28 8.52
N ALA A 62 -14.61 -4.48 9.09
CA ALA A 62 -13.59 -5.46 8.73
C ALA A 62 -13.82 -6.01 7.31
N GLY A 63 -12.73 -6.17 6.55
CA GLY A 63 -12.75 -6.86 5.28
C GLY A 63 -13.00 -8.36 5.41
N THR A 64 -13.01 -9.05 4.27
CA THR A 64 -13.22 -10.52 4.20
C THR A 64 -11.94 -11.29 3.88
N ARG A 65 -10.82 -10.59 3.69
CA ARG A 65 -9.51 -11.15 3.35
C ARG A 65 -8.43 -10.48 4.17
N ASN A 66 -7.34 -11.20 4.38
CA ASN A 66 -6.12 -10.64 4.93
C ASN A 66 -5.47 -9.70 3.90
N ALA A 67 -4.91 -8.58 4.37
CA ALA A 67 -4.11 -7.71 3.51
C ALA A 67 -2.72 -8.36 3.29
N PRO A 68 -2.39 -8.75 2.05
CA PRO A 68 -1.13 -9.42 1.76
C PRO A 68 0.05 -8.47 1.91
N ALA A 69 1.25 -9.03 2.08
CA ALA A 69 2.48 -8.26 1.94
C ALA A 69 2.61 -7.69 0.51
N LEU A 70 3.06 -6.44 0.39
CA LEU A 70 3.27 -5.78 -0.91
C LEU A 70 4.70 -5.93 -1.47
N MET A 71 5.57 -6.63 -0.76
CA MET A 71 6.92 -6.88 -1.28
C MET A 71 6.85 -7.79 -2.52
N ASN A 72 7.48 -7.38 -3.61
CA ASN A 72 7.63 -8.15 -4.85
C ASN A 72 6.32 -8.47 -5.60
N VAL A 73 5.28 -7.64 -5.47
CA VAL A 73 3.99 -7.83 -6.17
C VAL A 73 3.93 -7.17 -7.56
N ALA A 74 5.04 -6.55 -7.99
CA ALA A 74 5.15 -5.82 -9.25
C ALA A 74 5.54 -6.72 -10.42
#